data_AF-A0A9W2XHV4-F1
#
_entry.id   AF-A0A9W2XHV4-F1
#
_cell.length_a   1.000
_cell.length_b   1.000
_cell.length_c   1.000
_cell.angle_alpha   90.00
_cell.angle_beta   90.00
_cell.angle_gamma   90.00
#
_symmetry.space_group_name_H-M   'P 1'
#
loop_
_entity.id
_entity.type
_entity.pdbx_description
1 polymer ?
#
loop_
_entity_poly.entity_id
_entity_poly.type
_entity_poly.pdbx_seq_one_letter_code
_entity_poly.pdbx_strand_id
1 'polypeptide(L)'
;MLLVLLQFLSVAASSSLRCDPAFRGACKPTVEEKPTCTSILLSYCEDMAYSQTIFPNIIGHRTREEAEAGAEYLLLSVVESLLGGECNPEVRMLGCSVLAPRCEAGRALKPCRGVCEAVQRRCGRAFQAIDMAWPYFMDCDRFFFSEQEGCYDPLEGLSAEQRAEAADVLPPDDAASVIHFVHHSNAQMISVLKRTEERCSDIARTYSIGRSADGRELLVIEFSNNPGRHELLEPEMKYVGNVHGNEVLGRQLLIYLAQYLCLEYRLGNERVQSLVNRTRIHILPSVNPDGYEVAAAGVQDSNYGDEQEGLRYDTSSIGRNNAQNVDLNRNFPDLTSVVYRRRRQKGYRTDHIPIPDSYWFGKVAPETYAVMKWIRSVPFVLSADFHGGDLVVSYPYDVSKHPLDRNMFSPTPDDQVFKLLARTYANAHGTMSIESAQCGSSRAFSQNGTVNGAQWSSFAGGMQDFNYLHTNCFEVTVELGCERFPPDEDLLTSWHENQEALIKFAELVSSDWTCSPTSAFSLCVCVCVCVCVLFLRLIKVSRASSKMRMETESRGHEYQSEGYATTLPQLKMETTGGS
;
A
#
# COMPACT_ATOMS: atom_id res chain seq x y z
N MET A 1 -67.15 12.67 -41.75
CA MET A 1 -66.23 11.56 -41.46
C MET A 1 -64.94 12.14 -40.89
N LEU A 2 -64.60 11.71 -39.67
CA LEU A 2 -63.30 11.83 -39.00
C LEU A 2 -62.60 13.19 -39.05
N LEU A 3 -63.10 14.12 -38.26
CA LEU A 3 -62.32 15.20 -37.63
C LEU A 3 -62.86 15.31 -36.19
N VAL A 4 -62.00 15.59 -35.21
CA VAL A 4 -62.31 16.02 -33.82
C VAL A 4 -62.17 15.01 -32.65
N LEU A 5 -61.46 13.87 -32.74
CA LEU A 5 -61.17 13.05 -31.54
C LEU A 5 -59.69 12.64 -31.45
N LEU A 6 -59.05 13.02 -30.35
CA LEU A 6 -57.73 12.59 -29.83
C LEU A 6 -56.60 13.65 -29.77
N GLN A 7 -56.96 14.89 -29.43
CA GLN A 7 -56.16 15.69 -28.50
C GLN A 7 -57.10 16.20 -27.39
N PHE A 8 -56.57 16.32 -26.17
CA PHE A 8 -57.22 16.61 -24.88
C PHE A 8 -57.76 15.40 -24.10
N LEU A 9 -56.95 14.89 -23.17
CA LEU A 9 -57.33 14.70 -21.76
C LEU A 9 -56.07 14.50 -20.93
N SER A 10 -55.61 15.61 -20.37
CA SER A 10 -54.81 15.66 -19.14
C SER A 10 -55.67 15.21 -17.94
N VAL A 11 -54.96 14.76 -16.89
CA VAL A 11 -55.35 14.70 -15.46
C VAL A 11 -55.69 13.32 -14.88
N ALA A 12 -54.77 12.89 -14.01
CA ALA A 12 -54.90 12.09 -12.78
C ALA A 12 -55.54 10.69 -12.84
N ALA A 13 -54.71 9.68 -12.54
CA ALA A 13 -55.15 8.46 -11.86
C ALA A 13 -54.44 8.38 -10.50
N SER A 14 -54.97 9.14 -9.55
CA SER A 14 -54.84 8.91 -8.11
C SER A 14 -55.70 7.72 -7.68
N SER A 15 -55.17 6.91 -6.76
CA SER A 15 -55.87 6.06 -5.77
C SER A 15 -57.11 5.26 -6.24
N SER A 16 -56.98 3.94 -6.26
CA SER A 16 -58.10 2.99 -6.35
C SER A 16 -59.06 3.12 -5.16
N LEU A 17 -60.21 3.79 -5.36
CA LEU A 17 -61.33 3.77 -4.42
C LEU A 17 -62.09 2.44 -4.51
N ARG A 18 -62.33 1.78 -3.36
CA ARG A 18 -63.35 0.73 -3.21
C ARG A 18 -64.72 1.38 -3.13
N CYS A 19 -65.62 1.04 -4.06
CA CYS A 19 -67.01 1.48 -4.04
C CYS A 19 -67.93 0.28 -3.74
N ASP A 20 -68.72 0.37 -2.68
CA ASP A 20 -69.76 -0.61 -2.30
C ASP A 20 -71.06 -0.32 -3.09
N PRO A 21 -71.74 -1.29 -3.72
CA PRO A 21 -72.83 -1.02 -4.64
C PRO A 21 -74.16 -0.92 -3.90
N ALA A 22 -74.34 0.12 -3.10
CA ALA A 22 -75.66 0.52 -2.62
C ALA A 22 -75.70 2.04 -2.33
N PHE A 23 -76.50 2.74 -3.15
CA PHE A 23 -76.97 4.12 -2.97
C PHE A 23 -75.98 5.29 -3.20
N ARG A 24 -76.32 6.08 -4.24
CA ARG A 24 -76.03 7.52 -4.44
C ARG A 24 -74.58 7.97 -4.22
N GLY A 25 -73.70 7.56 -5.13
CA GLY A 25 -72.78 8.48 -5.84
C GLY A 25 -71.89 9.44 -5.04
N ALA A 26 -71.58 9.13 -3.78
CA ALA A 26 -70.62 9.89 -2.98
C ALA A 26 -69.44 8.98 -2.62
N CYS A 27 -68.39 9.04 -3.45
CA CYS A 27 -67.08 8.58 -3.05
C CYS A 27 -66.62 9.43 -1.86
N LYS A 28 -66.46 8.83 -0.68
CA LYS A 28 -65.78 9.53 0.42
C LYS A 28 -64.36 9.86 -0.05
N PRO A 29 -63.89 11.12 0.06
CA PRO A 29 -62.47 11.38 -0.12
C PRO A 29 -61.75 10.52 0.93
N THR A 30 -60.84 9.66 0.49
CA THR A 30 -59.83 9.13 1.39
C THR A 30 -59.12 10.35 1.95
N VAL A 31 -59.31 10.60 3.24
CA VAL A 31 -58.51 11.58 3.97
C VAL A 31 -57.07 11.14 3.74
N GLU A 32 -56.32 11.86 2.90
CA GLU A 32 -54.87 11.74 2.86
C GLU A 32 -54.39 12.26 4.21
N GLU A 33 -54.25 11.35 5.17
CA GLU A 33 -53.57 11.63 6.42
C GLU A 33 -52.18 12.12 6.05
N LYS A 34 -51.86 13.35 6.45
CA LYS A 34 -50.53 13.90 6.23
C LYS A 34 -49.54 12.95 6.90
N PRO A 35 -48.47 12.53 6.19
CA PRO A 35 -47.51 11.61 6.77
C PRO A 35 -46.87 12.28 8.00
N THR A 36 -46.88 11.57 9.11
CA THR A 36 -46.35 12.04 10.40
C THR A 36 -45.12 11.24 10.75
N CYS A 37 -44.16 11.85 11.45
CA CYS A 37 -43.02 11.12 11.98
C CYS A 37 -43.52 10.11 13.03
N THR A 38 -43.06 8.87 12.93
CA THR A 38 -43.35 7.78 13.87
C THR A 38 -42.04 7.16 14.35
N SER A 39 -42.07 6.43 15.46
CA SER A 39 -40.88 5.75 15.95
C SER A 39 -40.45 4.61 15.02
N ILE A 40 -39.14 4.34 14.94
CA ILE A 40 -38.63 3.17 14.25
C ILE A 40 -39.08 1.92 15.00
N LEU A 41 -39.81 1.04 14.32
CA LEU A 41 -40.36 -0.21 14.86
C LEU A 41 -40.02 -1.39 13.93
N LEU A 42 -38.88 -1.29 13.24
CA LEU A 42 -38.27 -2.36 12.47
C LEU A 42 -37.10 -2.89 13.29
N SER A 43 -37.21 -4.13 13.78
CA SER A 43 -36.24 -4.73 14.72
C SER A 43 -34.80 -4.71 14.22
N TYR A 44 -34.59 -4.84 12.91
CA TYR A 44 -33.25 -4.86 12.31
C TYR A 44 -32.63 -3.46 12.11
N CYS A 45 -33.42 -2.41 12.35
CA CYS A 45 -33.03 -1.01 12.19
C CYS A 45 -33.28 -0.18 13.47
N GLU A 46 -33.45 -0.81 14.62
CA GLU A 46 -33.86 -0.12 15.86
C GLU A 46 -32.74 0.72 16.50
N ASP A 47 -31.49 0.41 16.18
CA ASP A 47 -30.24 0.98 16.69
C ASP A 47 -29.64 2.06 15.78
N MET A 48 -30.45 2.65 14.90
CA MET A 48 -30.04 3.83 14.13
C MET A 48 -29.80 5.03 15.07
N ALA A 49 -28.93 5.96 14.67
CA ALA A 49 -28.61 7.18 15.44
C ALA A 49 -29.80 8.16 15.64
N TYR A 50 -30.95 7.86 15.03
CA TYR A 50 -32.19 8.61 15.13
C TYR A 50 -33.35 7.66 15.45
N SER A 51 -34.36 8.16 16.15
CA SER A 51 -35.49 7.33 16.61
C SER A 51 -36.78 7.53 15.82
N GLN A 52 -36.83 8.52 14.92
CA GLN A 52 -38.04 8.92 14.19
C GLN A 52 -37.88 8.66 12.69
N THR A 53 -38.87 7.98 12.10
CA THR A 53 -39.00 7.66 10.67
C THR A 53 -40.34 8.15 10.13
N ILE A 54 -40.57 8.04 8.82
CA ILE A 54 -41.81 8.44 8.17
C ILE A 54 -42.13 7.52 7.00
N PHE A 55 -43.43 7.28 6.80
CA PHE A 55 -43.93 6.58 5.62
C PHE A 55 -44.80 7.53 4.77
N PRO A 56 -44.74 7.48 3.43
CA PRO A 56 -43.97 6.50 2.65
C PRO A 56 -42.46 6.72 2.76
N ASN A 57 -41.70 5.61 2.83
CA ASN A 57 -40.24 5.65 2.88
C ASN A 57 -39.65 5.99 1.49
N ILE A 58 -38.32 6.02 1.37
CA ILE A 58 -37.62 6.45 0.14
C ILE A 58 -37.94 5.55 -1.07
N ILE A 59 -38.27 4.28 -0.85
CA ILE A 59 -38.64 3.31 -1.90
C ILE A 59 -40.15 3.17 -2.12
N GLY A 60 -40.97 3.87 -1.32
CA GLY A 60 -42.41 4.01 -1.53
C GLY A 60 -43.30 3.07 -0.73
N HIS A 61 -42.76 2.28 0.21
CA HIS A 61 -43.59 1.51 1.15
C HIS A 61 -44.43 2.47 1.98
N ARG A 62 -45.74 2.25 2.06
CA ARG A 62 -46.71 3.19 2.65
C ARG A 62 -46.91 2.98 4.13
N THR A 63 -46.61 1.79 4.63
CA THR A 63 -46.70 1.46 6.05
C THR A 63 -45.48 0.67 6.49
N ARG A 64 -45.30 0.60 7.82
CA ARG A 64 -44.27 -0.21 8.45
C ARG A 64 -44.40 -1.69 8.08
N GLU A 65 -45.61 -2.22 8.10
CA GLU A 65 -45.90 -3.62 7.80
C GLU A 65 -45.55 -3.98 6.36
N GLU A 66 -45.74 -3.03 5.42
CA GLU A 66 -45.33 -3.20 4.03
C GLU A 66 -43.80 -3.20 3.90
N ALA A 67 -43.09 -2.37 4.65
CA ALA A 67 -41.64 -2.35 4.65
C ALA A 67 -41.02 -3.61 5.29
N GLU A 68 -41.58 -4.08 6.41
CA GLU A 68 -41.13 -5.29 7.11
C GLU A 68 -41.36 -6.57 6.29
N ALA A 69 -42.47 -6.63 5.53
CA ALA A 69 -42.75 -7.73 4.61
C ALA A 69 -42.06 -7.60 3.24
N GLY A 70 -41.37 -6.47 3.00
CA GLY A 70 -40.71 -6.15 1.73
C GLY A 70 -39.49 -7.03 1.46
N ALA A 71 -39.20 -7.27 0.19
CA ALA A 71 -38.05 -8.06 -0.23
C ALA A 71 -36.72 -7.39 0.18
N GLU A 72 -36.71 -6.06 0.27
CA GLU A 72 -35.56 -5.24 0.65
C GLU A 72 -35.18 -5.44 2.12
N TYR A 73 -36.16 -5.50 3.03
CA TYR A 73 -35.92 -5.73 4.46
C TYR A 73 -35.44 -7.16 4.72
N LEU A 74 -36.04 -8.14 4.03
CA LEU A 74 -35.57 -9.53 4.06
C LEU A 74 -34.16 -9.67 3.48
N LEU A 75 -33.87 -9.03 2.34
CA LEU A 75 -32.53 -9.07 1.76
C LEU A 75 -31.50 -8.44 2.70
N LEU A 76 -31.83 -7.29 3.31
CA LEU A 76 -30.92 -6.60 4.23
C LEU A 76 -30.59 -7.44 5.48
N SER A 77 -31.55 -8.20 6.00
CA SER A 77 -31.35 -9.10 7.15
C SER A 77 -30.59 -10.39 6.80
N VAL A 78 -30.67 -10.86 5.56
CA VAL A 78 -29.95 -12.07 5.12
C VAL A 78 -28.52 -11.77 4.67
N VAL A 79 -28.28 -10.58 4.12
CA VAL A 79 -26.96 -10.16 3.61
C VAL A 79 -25.86 -10.26 4.67
N GLU A 80 -26.16 -9.94 5.94
CA GLU A 80 -25.19 -10.10 7.03
C GLU A 80 -24.66 -11.54 7.14
N SER A 81 -25.57 -12.52 7.10
CA SER A 81 -25.20 -13.94 7.18
C SER A 81 -24.46 -14.41 5.92
N LEU A 82 -24.80 -13.88 4.75
CA LEU A 82 -24.16 -14.24 3.48
C LEU A 82 -22.73 -13.69 3.36
N LEU A 83 -22.49 -12.48 3.88
CA LEU A 83 -21.17 -11.86 3.90
C LEU A 83 -20.29 -12.34 5.07
N GLY A 84 -20.78 -13.26 5.91
CA GLY A 84 -20.02 -13.77 7.06
C GLY A 84 -19.68 -12.68 8.09
N GLY A 85 -20.48 -11.62 8.17
CA GLY A 85 -20.22 -10.44 9.00
C GLY A 85 -19.32 -9.37 8.37
N GLU A 86 -18.70 -9.61 7.21
CA GLU A 86 -17.99 -8.56 6.48
C GLU A 86 -18.97 -7.44 6.07
N CYS A 87 -18.57 -6.17 6.22
CA CYS A 87 -19.36 -4.99 5.88
C CYS A 87 -20.65 -4.76 6.71
N ASN A 88 -20.76 -5.40 7.87
CA ASN A 88 -21.68 -5.03 8.94
C ASN A 88 -20.89 -4.22 9.98
N PRO A 89 -21.41 -3.07 10.48
CA PRO A 89 -22.78 -2.55 10.31
C PRO A 89 -23.01 -1.58 9.15
N GLU A 90 -22.02 -1.26 8.32
CA GLU A 90 -22.12 -0.20 7.31
C GLU A 90 -23.24 -0.43 6.29
N VAL A 91 -23.32 -1.65 5.72
CA VAL A 91 -24.36 -1.99 4.72
C VAL A 91 -25.75 -2.01 5.36
N ARG A 92 -25.84 -2.48 6.62
CA ARG A 92 -27.08 -2.52 7.38
C ARG A 92 -27.61 -1.11 7.64
N MET A 93 -26.76 -0.23 8.19
CA MET A 93 -27.12 1.16 8.48
C MET A 93 -27.50 1.93 7.22
N LEU A 94 -26.75 1.71 6.13
CA LEU A 94 -27.07 2.30 4.82
C LEU A 94 -28.43 1.82 4.31
N GLY A 95 -28.71 0.51 4.35
CA GLY A 95 -30.00 -0.04 3.93
C GLY A 95 -31.16 0.44 4.81
N CYS A 96 -30.96 0.49 6.13
CA CYS A 96 -31.95 1.01 7.08
C CYS A 96 -32.26 2.49 6.85
N SER A 97 -31.28 3.29 6.43
CA SER A 97 -31.49 4.71 6.08
C SER A 97 -32.42 4.92 4.88
N VAL A 98 -32.57 3.90 4.03
CA VAL A 98 -33.51 3.88 2.89
C VAL A 98 -34.88 3.35 3.31
N LEU A 99 -34.91 2.28 4.11
CA LEU A 99 -36.14 1.59 4.54
C LEU A 99 -36.89 2.34 5.64
N ALA A 100 -36.17 2.99 6.55
CA ALA A 100 -36.67 3.79 7.66
C ALA A 100 -35.90 5.12 7.73
N PRO A 101 -36.10 6.04 6.76
CA PRO A 101 -35.34 7.29 6.68
C PRO A 101 -35.61 8.21 7.86
N ARG A 102 -34.59 8.97 8.28
CA ARG A 102 -34.70 9.98 9.34
C ARG A 102 -35.82 10.97 9.04
N CYS A 103 -36.74 11.15 9.98
CA CYS A 103 -37.81 12.14 9.87
C CYS A 103 -37.46 13.42 10.63
N GLU A 104 -37.42 14.54 9.92
CA GLU A 104 -37.20 15.85 10.51
C GLU A 104 -38.19 16.87 9.94
N ALA A 105 -38.85 17.63 10.81
CA ALA A 105 -39.90 18.58 10.44
C ALA A 105 -41.02 17.99 9.53
N GLY A 106 -41.35 16.70 9.71
CA GLY A 106 -42.38 16.02 8.93
C GLY A 106 -41.96 15.67 7.50
N ARG A 107 -40.66 15.61 7.22
CA ARG A 107 -40.09 15.21 5.92
C ARG A 107 -39.06 14.09 6.12
N ALA A 108 -39.02 13.16 5.16
CA ALA A 108 -37.94 12.19 5.07
C ALA A 108 -36.66 12.89 4.63
N LEU A 109 -35.65 12.89 5.49
CA LEU A 109 -34.31 13.32 5.14
C LEU A 109 -33.60 12.17 4.43
N LYS A 110 -32.89 12.49 3.36
CA LYS A 110 -32.16 11.48 2.59
C LYS A 110 -30.68 11.45 3.00
N PRO A 111 -30.08 10.26 3.01
CA PRO A 111 -28.65 10.10 3.27
C PRO A 111 -27.76 10.74 2.18
N CYS A 112 -26.53 11.11 2.55
CA CYS A 112 -25.57 11.71 1.64
C CYS A 112 -25.04 10.70 0.60
N ARG A 113 -24.99 11.15 -0.66
CA ARG A 113 -24.52 10.34 -1.80
C ARG A 113 -23.06 9.93 -1.66
N GLY A 114 -22.19 10.84 -1.21
CA GLY A 114 -20.79 10.53 -0.98
C GLY A 114 -20.59 9.40 0.03
N VAL A 115 -21.41 9.35 1.09
CA VAL A 115 -21.37 8.27 2.08
C VAL A 115 -21.79 6.93 1.46
N CYS A 116 -22.88 6.92 0.68
CA CYS A 116 -23.31 5.73 -0.05
C CYS A 116 -22.23 5.21 -0.99
N GLU A 117 -21.66 6.08 -1.82
CA GLU A 117 -20.62 5.72 -2.78
C GLU A 117 -19.37 5.21 -2.06
N ALA A 118 -19.03 5.77 -0.90
CA ALA A 118 -17.93 5.28 -0.08
C ALA A 118 -18.21 3.86 0.47
N VAL A 119 -19.42 3.60 1.00
CA VAL A 119 -19.82 2.25 1.45
C VAL A 119 -19.84 1.26 0.28
N GLN A 120 -20.37 1.67 -0.88
CA GLN A 120 -20.42 0.85 -2.09
C GLN A 120 -19.01 0.52 -2.62
N ARG A 121 -18.07 1.49 -2.58
CA ARG A 121 -16.66 1.27 -2.93
C ARG A 121 -15.99 0.28 -1.97
N ARG A 122 -16.17 0.46 -0.66
CA ARG A 122 -15.57 -0.43 0.37
C ARG A 122 -16.13 -1.85 0.31
N CYS A 123 -17.45 -1.98 0.19
CA CYS A 123 -18.16 -3.25 0.33
C CYS A 123 -18.50 -3.95 -0.99
N GLY A 124 -18.33 -3.27 -2.13
CA GLY A 124 -18.63 -3.84 -3.44
C GLY A 124 -17.86 -5.12 -3.74
N ARG A 125 -16.62 -5.26 -3.24
CA ARG A 125 -15.83 -6.49 -3.39
C ARG A 125 -16.40 -7.66 -2.60
N ALA A 126 -16.98 -7.42 -1.43
CA ALA A 126 -17.60 -8.49 -0.61
C ALA A 126 -18.84 -9.08 -1.32
N PHE A 127 -19.65 -8.22 -1.95
CA PHE A 127 -20.77 -8.67 -2.79
C PHE A 127 -20.29 -9.41 -4.06
N GLN A 128 -19.22 -8.94 -4.69
CA GLN A 128 -18.62 -9.64 -5.85
C GLN A 128 -18.06 -11.02 -5.47
N ALA A 129 -17.48 -11.17 -4.27
CA ALA A 129 -16.93 -12.44 -3.80
C ALA A 129 -17.98 -13.55 -3.65
N ILE A 130 -19.25 -13.18 -3.44
CA ILE A 130 -20.38 -14.09 -3.35
C ILE A 130 -21.26 -14.10 -4.62
N ASP A 131 -20.75 -13.56 -5.73
CA ASP A 131 -21.47 -13.42 -7.01
C ASP A 131 -22.82 -12.69 -6.90
N MET A 132 -22.94 -11.75 -5.96
CA MET A 132 -24.13 -10.93 -5.79
C MET A 132 -23.93 -9.51 -6.33
N ALA A 133 -24.94 -9.00 -7.03
CA ALA A 133 -24.97 -7.60 -7.43
C ALA A 133 -25.24 -6.70 -6.22
N TRP A 134 -24.77 -5.45 -6.29
CA TRP A 134 -25.11 -4.43 -5.30
C TRP A 134 -26.65 -4.26 -5.23
N PRO A 135 -27.27 -4.30 -4.03
CA PRO A 135 -28.72 -4.24 -3.93
C PRO A 135 -29.31 -2.97 -4.53
N TYR A 136 -30.33 -3.11 -5.38
CA TYR A 136 -30.90 -1.99 -6.13
C TYR A 136 -31.46 -0.87 -5.24
N PHE A 137 -31.95 -1.19 -4.04
CA PHE A 137 -32.50 -0.21 -3.12
C PHE A 137 -31.41 0.63 -2.41
N MET A 138 -30.14 0.27 -2.59
CA MET A 138 -28.98 1.05 -2.15
C MET A 138 -28.22 1.68 -3.33
N ASP A 139 -28.90 1.91 -4.45
CA ASP A 139 -28.34 2.63 -5.60
C ASP A 139 -28.12 4.11 -5.24
N CYS A 140 -26.84 4.49 -5.18
CA CYS A 140 -26.41 5.81 -4.74
C CYS A 140 -26.90 6.95 -5.65
N ASP A 141 -27.15 6.70 -6.93
CA ASP A 141 -27.68 7.70 -7.87
C ASP A 141 -29.16 8.01 -7.62
N ARG A 142 -29.91 7.05 -7.08
CA ARG A 142 -31.38 7.11 -7.04
C ARG A 142 -31.92 7.55 -5.68
N PHE A 143 -31.26 7.16 -4.60
CA PHE A 143 -31.83 7.26 -3.26
C PHE A 143 -31.08 8.22 -2.31
N PHE A 144 -30.00 8.85 -2.78
CA PHE A 144 -29.12 9.71 -1.98
C PHE A 144 -28.97 11.11 -2.59
N PHE A 145 -28.64 12.14 -1.79
CA PHE A 145 -28.48 13.54 -2.24
C PHE A 145 -27.04 14.05 -2.12
N SER A 146 -26.68 15.10 -2.87
CA SER A 146 -25.38 15.77 -2.71
C SER A 146 -25.34 16.66 -1.46
N GLU A 147 -24.14 16.94 -0.93
CA GLU A 147 -23.94 17.73 0.30
C GLU A 147 -24.51 19.16 0.24
N GLN A 148 -24.74 19.69 -0.97
CA GLN A 148 -25.15 21.08 -1.20
C GLN A 148 -26.65 21.31 -0.92
N GLU A 149 -27.47 20.26 -0.78
CA GLU A 149 -28.93 20.36 -0.61
C GLU A 149 -29.44 19.92 0.79
N GLY A 150 -28.53 19.62 1.73
CA GLY A 150 -28.87 19.16 3.07
C GLY A 150 -29.18 17.67 3.12
N CYS A 151 -28.16 16.87 3.39
CA CYS A 151 -28.23 15.43 3.61
C CYS A 151 -27.65 15.07 4.99
N TYR A 152 -27.78 13.82 5.42
CA TYR A 152 -27.17 13.34 6.67
C TYR A 152 -26.31 12.10 6.44
N ASP A 153 -25.38 11.86 7.36
CA ASP A 153 -24.57 10.65 7.38
C ASP A 153 -25.28 9.54 8.17
N PRO A 154 -25.72 8.44 7.53
CA PRO A 154 -26.35 7.32 8.23
C PRO A 154 -25.40 6.55 9.15
N LEU A 155 -24.08 6.78 9.07
CA LEU A 155 -23.05 6.13 9.88
C LEU A 155 -22.61 7.01 11.08
N GLU A 156 -23.27 8.15 11.33
CA GLU A 156 -22.90 9.09 12.40
C GLU A 156 -22.86 8.42 13.80
N GLY A 157 -23.73 7.44 14.06
CA GLY A 157 -23.76 6.66 15.30
C GLY A 157 -22.54 5.74 15.46
N LEU A 158 -22.07 5.13 14.37
CA LEU A 158 -20.88 4.28 14.38
C LEU A 158 -19.62 5.09 14.65
N SER A 159 -19.54 6.32 14.16
CA SER A 159 -18.40 7.19 14.47
C SER A 159 -18.33 7.57 15.95
N ALA A 160 -19.47 7.60 16.65
CA ALA A 160 -19.58 7.91 18.08
C ALA A 160 -19.38 6.66 18.95
N GLU A 161 -19.89 5.50 18.51
CA GLU A 161 -19.71 4.21 19.18
C GLU A 161 -18.31 3.63 18.96
N GLN A 162 -17.70 3.77 17.78
CA GLN A 162 -16.27 3.49 17.59
C GLN A 162 -15.39 4.45 18.39
N ARG A 163 -15.88 5.65 18.74
CA ARG A 163 -15.21 6.56 19.70
C ARG A 163 -15.49 6.19 21.17
N ALA A 164 -16.60 5.51 21.46
CA ALA A 164 -17.04 5.17 22.82
C ALA A 164 -16.62 3.74 23.24
N GLU A 165 -16.73 2.73 22.39
CA GLU A 165 -16.19 1.38 22.60
C GLU A 165 -14.64 1.39 22.57
N ALA A 166 -14.01 2.25 21.76
CA ALA A 166 -12.56 2.49 21.87
C ALA A 166 -12.17 3.23 23.16
N ALA A 167 -13.12 3.90 23.83
CA ALA A 167 -12.89 4.63 25.08
C ALA A 167 -13.24 3.81 26.34
N ASP A 168 -14.13 2.82 26.25
CA ASP A 168 -14.58 2.01 27.40
C ASP A 168 -13.80 0.69 27.57
N VAL A 169 -13.07 0.22 26.55
CA VAL A 169 -12.29 -1.03 26.62
C VAL A 169 -10.80 -0.79 26.87
N LEU A 170 -10.29 0.43 26.69
CA LEU A 170 -8.86 0.70 26.81
C LEU A 170 -8.56 1.82 27.83
N PRO A 171 -7.52 1.67 28.68
CA PRO A 171 -7.12 2.70 29.63
C PRO A 171 -6.86 4.05 28.93
N PRO A 172 -6.99 5.19 29.63
CA PRO A 172 -6.86 6.53 29.05
C PRO A 172 -5.51 6.86 28.37
N ASP A 173 -4.50 5.99 28.46
CA ASP A 173 -3.25 6.08 27.68
C ASP A 173 -3.39 5.62 26.21
N ASP A 174 -4.48 4.94 25.84
CA ASP A 174 -4.66 4.27 24.55
C ASP A 174 -5.57 4.99 23.55
N ALA A 175 -6.20 6.12 23.90
CA ALA A 175 -6.78 6.98 22.86
C ALA A 175 -5.71 7.47 21.84
N ALA A 176 -4.42 7.41 22.23
CA ALA A 176 -3.26 7.63 21.37
C ALA A 176 -2.83 6.41 20.52
N SER A 177 -3.57 5.29 20.55
CA SER A 177 -3.28 4.07 19.77
C SER A 177 -3.99 3.99 18.42
N VAL A 178 -4.86 4.95 18.09
CA VAL A 178 -5.55 4.97 16.80
C VAL A 178 -4.62 5.54 15.73
N ILE A 179 -4.34 4.75 14.70
CA ILE A 179 -3.60 5.22 13.52
C ILE A 179 -4.52 6.13 12.72
N HIS A 180 -4.14 7.40 12.57
CA HIS A 180 -4.87 8.35 11.74
C HIS A 180 -4.34 8.33 10.30
N PHE A 181 -5.23 8.01 9.35
CA PHE A 181 -4.91 7.95 7.92
C PHE A 181 -5.09 9.32 7.27
N VAL A 182 -4.06 10.17 7.38
CA VAL A 182 -4.02 11.54 6.85
C VAL A 182 -2.64 11.87 6.31
N HIS A 183 -2.54 12.87 5.43
CA HIS A 183 -1.24 13.39 5.01
C HIS A 183 -0.48 14.11 6.13
N HIS A 184 0.68 13.56 6.49
CA HIS A 184 1.57 14.17 7.50
C HIS A 184 2.57 15.15 6.88
N SER A 185 2.48 16.43 7.29
CA SER A 185 3.55 17.43 7.08
C SER A 185 4.90 16.95 7.63
N ASN A 186 6.01 17.56 7.25
CA ASN A 186 7.32 17.17 7.78
C ASN A 186 7.40 17.27 9.31
N ALA A 187 6.79 18.30 9.90
CA ALA A 187 6.74 18.46 11.36
C ALA A 187 5.89 17.37 12.02
N GLN A 188 4.73 17.05 11.46
CA GLN A 188 3.85 15.99 11.97
C GLN A 188 4.51 14.61 11.85
N MET A 189 5.15 14.30 10.71
CA MET A 189 5.89 13.05 10.51
C MET A 189 6.96 12.86 11.61
N ILE A 190 7.80 13.87 11.83
CA ILE A 190 8.83 13.82 12.89
C ILE A 190 8.18 13.63 14.27
N SER A 191 7.10 14.35 14.56
CA SER A 191 6.40 14.24 15.84
C SER A 191 5.80 12.84 16.05
N VAL A 192 5.24 12.23 15.01
CA VAL A 192 4.66 10.88 15.10
C VAL A 192 5.75 9.85 15.34
N LEU A 193 6.85 9.89 14.58
CA LEU A 193 7.96 8.93 14.76
C LEU A 193 8.59 9.03 16.16
N LYS A 194 8.80 10.24 16.67
CA LYS A 194 9.33 10.44 18.03
C LYS A 194 8.35 9.95 19.11
N ARG A 195 7.06 10.20 18.94
CA ARG A 195 6.02 9.66 19.85
C ARG A 195 5.99 8.13 19.83
N THR A 196 6.16 7.52 18.65
CA THR A 196 6.25 6.06 18.51
C THR A 196 7.47 5.50 19.25
N GLU A 197 8.63 6.16 19.15
CA GLU A 197 9.82 5.82 19.95
C GLU A 197 9.56 5.97 21.45
N GLU A 198 8.96 7.07 21.91
CA GLU A 198 8.65 7.27 23.33
C GLU A 198 7.72 6.16 23.86
N ARG A 199 6.75 5.73 23.05
CA ARG A 199 5.80 4.67 23.42
C ARG A 199 6.43 3.28 23.41
N CYS A 200 7.40 3.02 22.54
CA CYS A 200 8.03 1.71 22.37
C CYS A 200 9.54 1.78 22.58
N SER A 201 10.00 2.54 23.57
CA SER A 201 11.42 2.86 23.77
C SER A 201 12.33 1.65 24.05
N ASP A 202 11.73 0.53 24.43
CA ASP A 202 12.39 -0.76 24.62
C ASP A 202 12.76 -1.44 23.29
N ILE A 203 12.01 -1.16 22.23
CA ILE A 203 12.19 -1.79 20.92
C ILE A 203 12.44 -0.81 19.77
N ALA A 204 12.27 0.50 20.00
CA ALA A 204 12.29 1.50 18.96
C ALA A 204 13.27 2.64 19.26
N ARG A 205 13.89 3.20 18.22
CA ARG A 205 14.80 4.34 18.34
C ARG A 205 14.78 5.21 17.09
N THR A 206 14.70 6.52 17.24
CA THR A 206 14.86 7.44 16.10
C THR A 206 16.29 7.96 15.97
N TYR A 207 16.72 8.18 14.74
CA TYR A 207 17.99 8.85 14.44
C TYR A 207 17.95 9.54 13.08
N SER A 208 18.71 10.61 12.94
CA SER A 208 18.85 11.32 11.66
C SER A 208 20.06 10.81 10.88
N ILE A 209 19.90 10.59 9.57
CA ILE A 209 21.00 10.23 8.67
C ILE A 209 21.64 11.43 7.97
N GLY A 210 21.04 12.61 8.11
CA GLY A 210 21.46 13.83 7.46
C GLY A 210 20.34 14.86 7.36
N ARG A 211 20.59 15.92 6.60
CA ARG A 211 19.62 16.97 6.32
C ARG A 211 19.45 17.14 4.82
N SER A 212 18.25 17.54 4.41
CA SER A 212 17.94 17.91 3.03
C SER A 212 18.62 19.23 2.64
N ALA A 213 18.48 19.63 1.38
CA ALA A 213 19.01 20.89 0.88
C ALA A 213 18.48 22.12 1.63
N ASP A 214 17.22 22.12 2.06
CA ASP A 214 16.63 23.18 2.89
C ASP A 214 16.83 22.95 4.41
N GLY A 215 17.61 21.93 4.80
CA GLY A 215 17.96 21.68 6.20
C GLY A 215 16.96 20.83 7.00
N ARG A 216 15.96 20.22 6.36
CA ARG A 216 15.00 19.31 7.01
C ARG A 216 15.65 17.98 7.35
N GLU A 217 15.30 17.39 8.49
CA GLU A 217 15.92 16.14 8.93
C GLU A 217 15.44 14.94 8.12
N LEU A 218 16.38 14.11 7.65
CA LEU A 218 16.08 12.77 7.13
C LEU A 218 16.05 11.83 8.34
N LEU A 219 14.87 11.67 8.93
CA LEU A 219 14.65 10.93 10.16
C LEU A 219 14.30 9.47 9.87
N VAL A 220 15.04 8.56 10.49
CA VAL A 220 14.82 7.12 10.48
C VAL A 220 14.26 6.70 11.84
N ILE A 221 13.31 5.77 11.83
CA ILE A 221 12.94 5.00 13.03
C ILE A 221 13.42 3.55 12.86
N GLU A 222 14.05 3.03 13.89
CA GLU A 222 14.55 1.66 13.98
C GLU A 222 13.68 0.84 14.92
N PHE A 223 13.44 -0.42 14.59
CA PHE A 223 12.81 -1.43 15.45
C PHE A 223 13.72 -2.66 15.57
N SER A 224 14.00 -3.10 16.81
CA SER A 224 14.74 -4.32 17.16
C SER A 224 14.52 -4.62 18.65
N ASN A 225 14.79 -5.85 19.11
CA ASN A 225 14.89 -6.16 20.54
C ASN A 225 16.05 -5.44 21.26
N ASN A 226 17.02 -4.88 20.53
CA ASN A 226 18.19 -4.19 21.09
C ASN A 226 18.53 -2.92 20.30
N PRO A 227 17.66 -1.89 20.33
CA PRO A 227 17.78 -0.73 19.45
C PRO A 227 19.11 0.03 19.63
N GLY A 228 19.72 0.38 18.50
CA GLY A 228 20.99 1.10 18.41
C GLY A 228 22.23 0.21 18.36
N ARG A 229 22.10 -1.12 18.42
CA ARG A 229 23.21 -2.07 18.36
C ARG A 229 22.95 -3.16 17.35
N HIS A 230 23.97 -3.49 16.56
CA HIS A 230 23.94 -4.65 15.68
C HIS A 230 24.26 -5.91 16.48
N GLU A 231 23.42 -6.94 16.39
CA GLU A 231 23.69 -8.25 16.97
C GLU A 231 24.16 -9.26 15.91
N LEU A 232 25.06 -10.17 16.31
CA LEU A 232 25.57 -11.18 15.39
C LEU A 232 24.43 -12.10 14.93
N LEU A 233 24.35 -12.32 13.62
CA LEU A 233 23.31 -13.12 12.95
C LEU A 233 21.92 -12.50 12.96
N GLU A 234 21.75 -11.28 13.49
CA GLU A 234 20.55 -10.47 13.32
C GLU A 234 20.67 -9.69 11.99
N PRO A 235 19.83 -10.00 10.97
CA PRO A 235 19.86 -9.28 9.72
C PRO A 235 19.29 -7.87 9.87
N GLU A 236 19.85 -6.94 9.09
CA GLU A 236 19.35 -5.58 9.01
C GLU A 236 18.60 -5.37 7.70
N MET A 237 17.39 -4.82 7.78
CA MET A 237 16.60 -4.45 6.61
C MET A 237 16.19 -2.99 6.66
N LYS A 238 15.85 -2.44 5.50
CA LYS A 238 15.33 -1.08 5.43
C LYS A 238 14.15 -0.90 4.50
N TYR A 239 13.31 0.06 4.84
CA TYR A 239 12.29 0.61 3.97
C TYR A 239 12.55 2.09 3.73
N VAL A 240 12.41 2.52 2.48
CA VAL A 240 12.68 3.89 2.06
C VAL A 240 11.49 4.42 1.27
N GLY A 241 10.92 5.53 1.68
CA GLY A 241 9.79 6.17 1.00
C GLY A 241 10.14 7.53 0.43
N ASN A 242 9.36 7.96 -0.56
CA ASN A 242 9.26 9.37 -0.96
C ASN A 242 10.63 9.95 -1.36
N VAL A 243 11.34 9.19 -2.20
CA VAL A 243 12.54 9.64 -2.94
C VAL A 243 12.15 10.74 -3.93
N HIS A 244 11.00 10.58 -4.59
CA HIS A 244 10.33 11.69 -5.26
C HIS A 244 9.29 12.29 -4.31
N GLY A 245 9.34 13.61 -4.12
CA GLY A 245 8.55 14.27 -3.07
C GLY A 245 7.03 14.21 -3.30
N ASN A 246 6.60 14.11 -4.57
CA ASN A 246 5.20 14.00 -4.96
C ASN A 246 4.67 12.57 -5.04
N GLU A 247 5.49 11.56 -4.78
CA GLU A 247 5.10 10.16 -4.66
C GLU A 247 4.92 9.85 -3.17
N VAL A 248 3.71 10.08 -2.67
CA VAL A 248 3.41 10.31 -1.26
C VAL A 248 2.93 9.07 -0.52
N LEU A 249 2.30 8.12 -1.22
CA LEU A 249 1.72 6.95 -0.57
C LEU A 249 2.76 6.15 0.24
N GLY A 250 3.96 5.95 -0.33
CA GLY A 250 5.06 5.28 0.38
C GLY A 250 5.47 5.98 1.69
N ARG A 251 5.44 7.32 1.73
CA ARG A 251 5.69 8.07 2.96
C ARG A 251 4.65 7.77 4.03
N GLN A 252 3.37 7.81 3.67
CA GLN A 252 2.29 7.58 4.63
C GLN A 252 2.28 6.13 5.13
N LEU A 253 2.41 5.15 4.23
CA LEU A 253 2.48 3.73 4.60
C LEU A 253 3.61 3.43 5.60
N LEU A 254 4.78 4.06 5.44
CA LEU A 254 5.90 3.87 6.36
C LEU A 254 5.68 4.53 7.74
N ILE A 255 4.94 5.64 7.80
CA ILE A 255 4.51 6.25 9.07
C ILE A 255 3.50 5.34 9.78
N TYR A 256 2.57 4.73 9.03
CA TYR A 256 1.58 3.79 9.57
C TYR A 256 2.25 2.49 10.02
N LEU A 257 3.19 1.95 9.25
CA LEU A 257 3.94 0.75 9.59
C LEU A 257 4.71 0.93 10.90
N ALA A 258 5.35 2.08 11.12
CA ALA A 258 6.04 2.37 12.38
C ALA A 258 5.08 2.33 13.59
N GLN A 259 3.90 2.94 13.46
CA GLN A 259 2.89 2.88 14.52
C GLN A 259 2.37 1.45 14.72
N TYR A 260 2.07 0.74 13.62
CA TYR A 260 1.59 -0.65 13.64
C TYR A 260 2.55 -1.60 14.34
N LEU A 261 3.85 -1.55 14.02
CA LEU A 261 4.86 -2.40 14.65
C LEU A 261 4.92 -2.17 16.16
N CYS A 262 4.88 -0.91 16.61
CA CYS A 262 4.85 -0.58 18.03
C CYS A 262 3.58 -1.09 18.73
N LEU A 263 2.41 -0.84 18.13
CA LEU A 263 1.12 -1.22 18.69
C LEU A 263 0.99 -2.74 18.82
N GLU A 264 1.20 -3.47 17.73
CA GLU A 264 1.05 -4.93 17.70
C GLU A 264 2.08 -5.64 18.57
N TYR A 265 3.32 -5.14 18.64
CA TYR A 265 4.32 -5.69 19.54
C TYR A 265 3.87 -5.60 21.00
N ARG A 266 3.32 -4.44 21.41
CA ARG A 266 2.81 -4.21 22.77
C ARG A 266 1.53 -4.98 23.07
N LEU A 267 0.70 -5.23 22.06
CA LEU A 267 -0.50 -6.07 22.18
C LEU A 267 -0.18 -7.57 22.26
N GLY A 268 1.07 -7.98 22.04
CA GLY A 268 1.46 -9.38 22.14
C GLY A 268 1.28 -10.17 20.84
N ASN A 269 1.20 -9.51 19.68
CA ASN A 269 1.12 -10.20 18.40
C ASN A 269 2.40 -10.99 18.12
N GLU A 270 2.33 -12.31 18.20
CA GLU A 270 3.48 -13.21 18.06
C GLU A 270 4.23 -13.03 16.73
N ARG A 271 3.51 -12.74 15.63
CA ARG A 271 4.11 -12.53 14.31
C ARG A 271 5.02 -11.29 14.32
N VAL A 272 4.49 -10.18 14.82
CA VAL A 272 5.23 -8.90 14.91
C VAL A 272 6.36 -9.00 15.95
N GLN A 273 6.11 -9.61 17.10
CA GLN A 273 7.15 -9.81 18.10
C GLN A 273 8.30 -10.67 17.57
N SER A 274 8.00 -11.77 16.88
CA SER A 274 9.01 -12.62 16.26
C SER A 274 9.82 -11.86 15.22
N LEU A 275 9.15 -11.06 14.38
CA LEU A 275 9.81 -10.24 13.36
C LEU A 275 10.77 -9.21 13.98
N VAL A 276 10.31 -8.41 14.94
CA VAL A 276 11.12 -7.37 15.61
C VAL A 276 12.24 -7.96 16.46
N ASN A 277 12.01 -9.12 17.11
CA ASN A 277 13.02 -9.74 17.97
C ASN A 277 14.13 -10.47 17.19
N ARG A 278 13.93 -10.72 15.89
CA ARG A 278 14.88 -11.47 15.04
C ARG A 278 15.49 -10.61 13.94
N THR A 279 15.01 -9.39 13.75
CA THR A 279 15.40 -8.52 12.63
C THR A 279 15.49 -7.09 13.11
N ARG A 280 16.54 -6.40 12.65
CA ARG A 280 16.69 -4.98 12.84
C ARG A 280 16.13 -4.21 11.66
N ILE A 281 14.97 -3.60 11.85
CA ILE A 281 14.18 -2.94 10.79
C ILE A 281 14.40 -1.44 10.87
N HIS A 282 14.83 -0.83 9.76
CA HIS A 282 14.96 0.62 9.66
C HIS A 282 13.97 1.21 8.67
N ILE A 283 13.23 2.23 9.07
CA ILE A 283 12.19 2.85 8.26
C ILE A 283 12.54 4.33 8.07
N LEU A 284 12.75 4.72 6.81
CA LEU A 284 12.96 6.10 6.37
C LEU A 284 11.75 6.56 5.55
N PRO A 285 10.74 7.24 6.15
CA PRO A 285 9.53 7.59 5.41
C PRO A 285 9.71 8.60 4.29
N SER A 286 10.70 9.49 4.38
CA SER A 286 10.94 10.51 3.36
C SER A 286 12.42 10.81 3.18
N VAL A 287 12.91 10.52 1.97
CA VAL A 287 14.24 10.93 1.50
C VAL A 287 14.20 12.37 0.98
N ASN A 288 13.11 12.78 0.34
CA ASN A 288 12.92 14.10 -0.24
C ASN A 288 11.83 14.92 0.49
N PRO A 289 12.07 15.33 1.75
CA PRO A 289 11.10 16.12 2.50
C PRO A 289 10.88 17.52 1.89
N ASP A 290 11.84 18.04 1.13
CA ASP A 290 11.74 19.35 0.48
C ASP A 290 10.78 19.31 -0.72
N GLY A 291 10.93 18.30 -1.59
CA GLY A 291 10.01 18.08 -2.71
C GLY A 291 8.59 17.80 -2.24
N TYR A 292 8.42 17.11 -1.10
CA TYR A 292 7.11 16.85 -0.52
C TYR A 292 6.35 18.13 -0.15
N GLU A 293 7.01 19.13 0.46
CA GLU A 293 6.34 20.40 0.80
C GLU A 293 5.86 21.14 -0.46
N VAL A 294 6.67 21.09 -1.54
CA VAL A 294 6.30 21.68 -2.83
C VAL A 294 5.10 20.95 -3.44
N ALA A 295 5.09 19.61 -3.38
CA ALA A 295 3.97 18.81 -3.87
C ALA A 295 2.69 19.09 -3.05
N ALA A 296 2.79 19.11 -1.73
CA ALA A 296 1.66 19.33 -0.83
C ALA A 296 1.05 20.73 -1.00
N ALA A 297 1.89 21.76 -1.19
CA ALA A 297 1.41 23.11 -1.50
C ALA A 297 0.74 23.19 -2.88
N GLY A 298 1.28 22.51 -3.90
CA GLY A 298 0.69 22.49 -5.24
C GLY A 298 -0.70 21.85 -5.30
N VAL A 299 -0.96 20.83 -4.48
CA VAL A 299 -2.30 20.23 -4.33
C VAL A 299 -3.27 21.22 -3.69
N GLN A 300 -2.84 21.98 -2.68
CA GLN A 300 -3.68 22.98 -2.01
C GLN A 300 -4.09 24.13 -2.95
N ASP A 301 -3.17 24.60 -3.81
CA ASP A 301 -3.47 25.65 -4.79
C ASP A 301 -4.41 25.18 -5.90
N SER A 302 -4.35 23.91 -6.31
CA SER A 302 -5.24 23.35 -7.33
C SER A 302 -6.71 23.19 -6.91
N ASN A 303 -6.99 23.32 -5.60
CA ASN A 303 -8.34 23.28 -5.05
C ASN A 303 -9.06 24.64 -5.15
N TYR A 304 -8.36 25.69 -5.60
CA TYR A 304 -8.94 26.99 -5.96
C TYR A 304 -9.11 27.04 -7.48
N GLY A 305 -10.34 26.83 -7.94
CA GLY A 305 -10.65 26.65 -9.36
C GLY A 305 -10.12 27.76 -10.26
N ASP A 306 -9.38 27.36 -11.29
CA ASP A 306 -9.34 28.11 -12.54
C ASP A 306 -9.45 27.13 -13.71
N GLU A 307 -10.63 27.13 -14.34
CA GLU A 307 -10.91 26.51 -15.63
C GLU A 307 -10.24 27.34 -16.75
N GLN A 308 -8.92 27.54 -16.68
CA GLN A 308 -8.18 28.09 -17.81
C GLN A 308 -7.56 26.97 -18.64
N GLU A 309 -8.32 26.56 -19.65
CA GLU A 309 -7.82 25.87 -20.84
C GLU A 309 -6.69 26.66 -21.48
N GLY A 310 -5.45 26.33 -21.16
CA GLY A 310 -4.29 26.91 -21.83
C GLY A 310 -2.99 26.64 -21.11
N LEU A 311 -2.29 25.57 -21.51
CA LEU A 311 -1.03 25.03 -20.97
C LEU A 311 -1.23 24.08 -19.78
N ARG A 312 -1.41 22.79 -20.08
CA ARG A 312 -1.13 21.69 -19.13
C ARG A 312 0.35 21.73 -18.76
N TYR A 313 0.73 22.60 -17.82
CA TYR A 313 1.95 22.41 -17.05
C TYR A 313 1.82 21.05 -16.37
N ASP A 314 2.84 20.21 -16.49
CA ASP A 314 2.84 18.85 -15.93
C ASP A 314 2.80 18.92 -14.40
N THR A 315 1.60 19.10 -13.83
CA THR A 315 1.33 19.08 -12.38
C THR A 315 1.81 17.77 -11.75
N SER A 316 1.92 16.71 -12.56
CA SER A 316 2.45 15.40 -12.21
C SER A 316 3.95 15.42 -11.85
N SER A 317 4.69 16.48 -12.18
CA SER A 317 6.13 16.62 -11.89
C SER A 317 6.46 17.60 -10.75
N ILE A 318 5.47 18.37 -10.28
CA ILE A 318 5.65 19.34 -9.20
C ILE A 318 6.04 18.61 -7.93
N GLY A 319 7.16 19.02 -7.30
CA GLY A 319 7.67 18.39 -6.09
C GLY A 319 8.36 17.03 -6.28
N ARG A 320 8.55 16.55 -7.52
CA ARG A 320 9.30 15.32 -7.79
C ARG A 320 10.78 15.42 -7.37
N ASN A 321 11.46 16.45 -7.85
CA ASN A 321 12.88 16.68 -7.59
C ASN A 321 13.11 17.27 -6.18
N ASN A 322 14.36 17.28 -5.71
CA ASN A 322 14.70 17.96 -4.45
C ASN A 322 14.71 19.50 -4.60
N ALA A 323 14.97 20.25 -3.53
CA ALA A 323 15.01 21.73 -3.57
C ALA A 323 16.03 22.31 -4.56
N GLN A 324 17.05 21.52 -4.92
CA GLN A 324 18.08 21.89 -5.90
C GLN A 324 17.72 21.48 -7.34
N ASN A 325 16.47 21.06 -7.56
CA ASN A 325 15.92 20.53 -8.80
C ASN A 325 16.71 19.32 -9.37
N VAL A 326 17.19 18.46 -8.47
CA VAL A 326 17.87 17.21 -8.82
C VAL A 326 16.90 16.04 -8.61
N ASP A 327 16.76 15.18 -9.61
CA ASP A 327 16.07 13.89 -9.46
C ASP A 327 16.97 12.95 -8.66
N LEU A 328 16.57 12.63 -7.42
CA LEU A 328 17.36 11.83 -6.49
C LEU A 328 17.54 10.39 -6.99
N ASN A 329 16.58 9.83 -7.73
CA ASN A 329 16.67 8.50 -8.34
C ASN A 329 17.39 8.51 -9.70
N ARG A 330 18.11 9.59 -10.00
CA ARG A 330 19.12 9.70 -11.07
C ARG A 330 20.47 10.20 -10.53
N ASN A 331 20.60 10.38 -9.21
CA ASN A 331 21.75 11.03 -8.59
C ASN A 331 22.75 10.04 -7.97
N PHE A 332 22.44 8.74 -7.90
CA PHE A 332 23.39 7.74 -7.41
C PHE A 332 24.47 7.41 -8.44
N PRO A 333 25.63 6.87 -8.03
CA PRO A 333 26.67 6.43 -8.97
C PRO A 333 26.16 5.34 -9.92
N ASP A 334 26.34 5.52 -11.22
CA ASP A 334 26.06 4.47 -12.22
C ASP A 334 27.15 3.38 -12.17
N LEU A 335 26.92 2.40 -11.31
CA LEU A 335 27.78 1.22 -11.18
C LEU A 335 27.43 0.14 -12.21
N THR A 336 26.20 0.13 -12.74
CA THR A 336 25.73 -0.86 -13.70
C THR A 336 26.49 -0.74 -15.03
N SER A 337 26.74 0.49 -15.51
CA SER A 337 27.63 0.73 -16.65
C SER A 337 29.09 0.31 -16.39
N VAL A 338 29.56 0.34 -15.14
CA VAL A 338 30.88 -0.18 -14.77
C VAL A 338 30.91 -1.70 -14.90
N VAL A 339 29.88 -2.40 -14.41
CA VAL A 339 29.71 -3.85 -14.59
C VAL A 339 29.71 -4.23 -16.07
N TYR A 340 28.92 -3.55 -16.89
CA TYR A 340 28.81 -3.89 -18.32
C TYR A 340 30.12 -3.67 -19.08
N ARG A 341 30.89 -2.63 -18.74
CA ARG A 341 32.21 -2.39 -19.34
C ARG A 341 33.25 -3.42 -18.90
N ARG A 342 33.24 -3.82 -17.62
CA ARG A 342 34.30 -4.65 -17.02
C ARG A 342 34.02 -6.16 -17.07
N ARG A 343 32.80 -6.61 -17.40
CA ARG A 343 32.44 -8.05 -17.45
C ARG A 343 33.32 -8.91 -18.37
N ARG A 344 33.99 -8.31 -19.36
CA ARG A 344 34.89 -9.03 -20.29
C ARG A 344 36.29 -9.24 -19.71
N GLN A 345 36.59 -8.65 -18.55
CA GLN A 345 37.87 -8.78 -17.85
C GLN A 345 37.78 -9.95 -16.86
N LYS A 346 38.67 -10.95 -17.00
CA LYS A 346 38.75 -12.07 -16.06
C LYS A 346 39.16 -11.59 -14.67
N GLY A 347 38.49 -12.08 -13.63
CA GLY A 347 38.81 -11.77 -12.22
C GLY A 347 38.21 -10.47 -11.67
N TYR A 348 37.37 -9.77 -12.44
CA TYR A 348 36.72 -8.55 -11.96
C TYR A 348 35.51 -8.86 -11.06
N ARG A 349 35.46 -8.28 -9.86
CA ARG A 349 34.34 -8.44 -8.92
C ARG A 349 33.16 -7.56 -9.32
N THR A 350 31.97 -8.14 -9.32
CA THR A 350 30.70 -7.44 -9.58
C THR A 350 29.97 -7.02 -8.30
N ASP A 351 30.57 -7.29 -7.14
CA ASP A 351 30.09 -6.89 -5.82
C ASP A 351 31.03 -5.83 -5.20
N HIS A 352 30.49 -4.93 -4.36
CA HIS A 352 31.23 -3.86 -3.69
C HIS A 352 32.06 -2.98 -4.63
N ILE A 353 31.46 -2.60 -5.76
CA ILE A 353 32.15 -1.80 -6.78
C ILE A 353 32.46 -0.43 -6.18
N PRO A 354 33.72 0.03 -6.19
CA PRO A 354 34.07 1.34 -5.64
C PRO A 354 33.40 2.45 -6.46
N ILE A 355 32.98 3.50 -5.77
CA ILE A 355 32.40 4.70 -6.41
C ILE A 355 33.49 5.36 -7.27
N PRO A 356 33.28 5.53 -8.59
CA PRO A 356 34.28 6.15 -9.45
C PRO A 356 34.57 7.60 -9.05
N ASP A 357 35.83 8.03 -9.08
CA ASP A 357 36.21 9.42 -8.76
C ASP A 357 35.43 10.45 -9.58
N SER A 358 35.10 10.11 -10.83
CA SER A 358 34.33 10.97 -11.73
C SER A 358 32.93 11.34 -11.22
N TYR A 359 32.35 10.51 -10.34
CA TYR A 359 31.06 10.78 -9.73
C TYR A 359 31.08 12.06 -8.89
N TRP A 360 32.18 12.29 -8.16
CA TRP A 360 32.34 13.43 -7.25
C TRP A 360 32.56 14.76 -7.97
N PHE A 361 32.86 14.73 -9.27
CA PHE A 361 32.90 15.95 -10.08
C PHE A 361 31.50 16.43 -10.49
N GLY A 362 30.47 15.59 -10.32
CA GLY A 362 29.07 15.93 -10.55
C GLY A 362 28.40 16.62 -9.35
N LYS A 363 27.17 17.10 -9.55
CA LYS A 363 26.34 17.63 -8.47
C LYS A 363 25.72 16.48 -7.68
N VAL A 364 26.21 16.23 -6.47
CA VAL A 364 25.64 15.25 -5.53
C VAL A 364 24.71 15.95 -4.58
N ALA A 365 23.45 15.51 -4.53
CA ALA A 365 22.44 16.04 -3.63
C ALA A 365 22.75 15.65 -2.17
N PRO A 366 22.49 16.53 -1.19
CA PRO A 366 22.74 16.22 0.22
C PRO A 366 21.94 15.00 0.70
N GLU A 367 20.72 14.81 0.18
CA GLU A 367 19.88 13.65 0.46
C GLU A 367 20.54 12.35 -0.04
N THR A 368 20.98 12.34 -1.30
CA THR A 368 21.69 11.18 -1.89
C THR A 368 22.97 10.87 -1.13
N TYR A 369 23.75 11.89 -0.75
CA TYR A 369 24.96 11.70 0.05
C TYR A 369 24.65 11.09 1.44
N ALA A 370 23.61 11.57 2.12
CA ALA A 370 23.17 11.04 3.40
C ALA A 370 22.75 9.57 3.31
N VAL A 371 21.97 9.22 2.28
CA VAL A 371 21.53 7.84 2.04
C VAL A 371 22.70 6.93 1.67
N MET A 372 23.63 7.35 0.82
CA MET A 372 24.83 6.58 0.49
C MET A 372 25.70 6.32 1.72
N LYS A 373 25.86 7.33 2.59
CA LYS A 373 26.58 7.17 3.86
C LYS A 373 25.86 6.18 4.77
N TRP A 374 24.54 6.24 4.85
CA TRP A 374 23.71 5.35 5.66
C TRP A 374 23.78 3.90 5.18
N ILE A 375 23.59 3.66 3.88
CA ILE A 375 23.73 2.35 3.23
C ILE A 375 25.08 1.68 3.53
N ARG A 376 26.15 2.46 3.67
CA ARG A 376 27.49 1.96 4.01
C ARG A 376 27.72 1.74 5.51
N SER A 377 26.93 2.38 6.36
CA SER A 377 27.12 2.36 7.82
C SER A 377 26.47 1.17 8.50
N VAL A 378 25.51 0.53 7.85
CA VAL A 378 24.70 -0.56 8.37
C VAL A 378 24.79 -1.75 7.40
N PRO A 379 24.97 -3.00 7.87
CA PRO A 379 25.06 -4.18 7.00
C PRO A 379 23.69 -4.63 6.47
N PHE A 380 23.01 -3.76 5.71
CA PHE A 380 21.70 -4.06 5.13
C PHE A 380 21.72 -5.29 4.22
N VAL A 381 20.73 -6.15 4.40
CA VAL A 381 20.53 -7.39 3.65
C VAL A 381 19.41 -7.24 2.64
N LEU A 382 18.27 -6.70 3.06
CA LEU A 382 17.06 -6.54 2.25
C LEU A 382 16.54 -5.10 2.33
N SER A 383 15.98 -4.63 1.22
CA SER A 383 15.40 -3.29 1.13
C SER A 383 14.25 -3.23 0.14
N ALA A 384 13.32 -2.31 0.38
CA ALA A 384 12.43 -1.83 -0.66
C ALA A 384 12.33 -0.29 -0.62
N ASP A 385 12.35 0.30 -1.81
CA ASP A 385 12.08 1.72 -2.02
C ASP A 385 10.72 1.94 -2.66
N PHE A 386 9.92 2.85 -2.10
CA PHE A 386 8.52 3.05 -2.46
C PHE A 386 8.31 4.29 -3.31
N HIS A 387 7.64 4.08 -4.44
CA HIS A 387 7.38 5.03 -5.50
C HIS A 387 5.87 5.06 -5.85
N GLY A 388 5.49 5.99 -6.72
CA GLY A 388 4.12 6.12 -7.23
C GLY A 388 4.07 6.59 -8.69
N GLY A 389 2.96 6.27 -9.34
CA GLY A 389 2.72 6.55 -10.77
C GLY A 389 2.49 5.30 -11.62
N ASP A 390 2.65 4.12 -11.02
CA ASP A 390 2.39 2.81 -11.61
C ASP A 390 1.97 1.82 -10.49
N LEU A 391 1.62 0.58 -10.80
CA LEU A 391 1.27 -0.45 -9.81
C LEU A 391 2.01 -1.76 -10.13
N VAL A 392 3.25 -1.86 -9.66
CA VAL A 392 4.18 -2.95 -10.00
C VAL A 392 5.37 -3.00 -9.04
N VAL A 393 5.97 -4.17 -8.85
CA VAL A 393 7.31 -4.28 -8.24
C VAL A 393 8.37 -4.39 -9.33
N SER A 394 9.20 -3.36 -9.43
CA SER A 394 10.39 -3.33 -10.28
C SER A 394 11.57 -3.99 -9.57
N TYR A 395 12.41 -4.71 -10.30
CA TYR A 395 13.64 -5.29 -9.75
C TYR A 395 14.86 -5.11 -10.68
N PRO A 396 16.09 -5.14 -10.12
CA PRO A 396 17.32 -4.91 -10.89
C PRO A 396 17.53 -5.82 -12.11
N TYR A 397 18.31 -5.38 -13.10
CA TYR A 397 18.90 -4.04 -13.20
C TYR A 397 17.95 -3.01 -13.80
N ASP A 398 18.12 -1.73 -13.43
CA ASP A 398 17.43 -0.58 -14.05
C ASP A 398 18.09 -0.09 -15.34
N VAL A 399 19.38 -0.41 -15.55
CA VAL A 399 20.09 0.00 -16.78
C VAL A 399 20.09 -1.14 -17.81
N SER A 400 19.57 -0.86 -19.01
CA SER A 400 19.66 -1.77 -20.16
C SER A 400 21.12 -1.98 -20.57
N LYS A 401 21.45 -3.24 -20.85
CA LYS A 401 22.77 -3.66 -21.32
C LYS A 401 23.07 -3.17 -22.74
N HIS A 402 22.05 -2.87 -23.54
CA HIS A 402 22.22 -2.46 -24.93
C HIS A 402 22.17 -0.93 -25.05
N PRO A 403 23.23 -0.25 -25.51
CA PRO A 403 23.29 1.21 -25.55
C PRO A 403 22.23 1.89 -26.43
N LEU A 404 21.68 1.16 -27.39
CA LEU A 404 20.70 1.67 -28.37
C LEU A 404 19.28 1.19 -28.11
N ASP A 405 19.09 0.20 -27.25
CA ASP A 405 17.76 -0.36 -26.96
C ASP A 405 17.43 -0.11 -25.48
N ARG A 406 16.53 0.84 -25.27
CA ARG A 406 16.25 1.40 -23.94
C ARG A 406 15.34 0.50 -23.11
N ASN A 407 14.65 -0.47 -23.70
CA ASN A 407 13.64 -1.28 -23.02
C ASN A 407 13.95 -2.77 -23.19
N MET A 408 15.10 -3.20 -22.66
CA MET A 408 15.54 -4.58 -22.74
C MET A 408 15.73 -5.19 -21.36
N PHE A 409 15.27 -6.43 -21.24
CA PHE A 409 15.51 -7.26 -20.08
C PHE A 409 17.00 -7.33 -19.73
N SER A 410 17.34 -6.94 -18.50
CA SER A 410 18.71 -6.92 -17.99
C SER A 410 18.82 -7.65 -16.64
N PRO A 411 19.08 -8.98 -16.66
CA PRO A 411 19.08 -9.79 -15.45
C PRO A 411 20.33 -9.55 -14.62
N THR A 412 20.17 -9.60 -13.30
CA THR A 412 21.28 -9.74 -12.36
C THR A 412 21.76 -11.21 -12.28
N PRO A 413 22.96 -11.46 -11.72
CA PRO A 413 23.36 -12.80 -11.32
C PRO A 413 22.36 -13.50 -10.38
N ASP A 414 21.60 -12.72 -9.61
CA ASP A 414 20.62 -13.18 -8.63
C ASP A 414 19.16 -12.99 -9.09
N ASP A 415 18.90 -13.02 -10.40
CA ASP A 415 17.59 -12.75 -11.02
C ASP A 415 16.44 -13.59 -10.41
N GLN A 416 16.71 -14.86 -10.08
CA GLN A 416 15.70 -15.72 -9.44
C GLN A 416 15.34 -15.26 -8.02
N VAL A 417 16.32 -14.74 -7.27
CA VAL A 417 16.11 -14.19 -5.93
C VAL A 417 15.27 -12.93 -6.04
N PHE A 418 15.64 -12.00 -6.93
CA PHE A 418 14.87 -10.78 -7.14
C PHE A 418 13.43 -11.03 -7.60
N LYS A 419 13.21 -12.02 -8.48
CA LYS A 419 11.85 -12.44 -8.85
C LYS A 419 11.06 -12.99 -7.66
N LEU A 420 11.70 -13.72 -6.76
CA LEU A 420 11.05 -14.18 -5.52
C LEU A 420 10.70 -12.99 -4.63
N LEU A 421 11.64 -12.07 -4.38
CA LEU A 421 11.42 -10.87 -3.57
C LEU A 421 10.25 -10.04 -4.12
N ALA A 422 10.28 -9.75 -5.42
CA ALA A 422 9.26 -8.95 -6.09
C ALA A 422 7.88 -9.63 -6.06
N ARG A 423 7.81 -10.93 -6.33
CA ARG A 423 6.55 -11.69 -6.30
C ARG A 423 5.98 -11.80 -4.90
N THR A 424 6.80 -11.91 -3.85
CA THR A 424 6.29 -11.97 -2.48
C THR A 424 5.51 -10.72 -2.13
N TYR A 425 6.01 -9.53 -2.49
CA TYR A 425 5.27 -8.29 -2.29
C TYR A 425 4.03 -8.23 -3.21
N ALA A 426 4.21 -8.42 -4.53
CA ALA A 426 3.12 -8.29 -5.50
C ALA A 426 1.94 -9.25 -5.27
N ASN A 427 2.21 -10.48 -4.83
CA ASN A 427 1.18 -11.48 -4.53
C ASN A 427 0.48 -11.24 -3.19
N ALA A 428 1.16 -10.61 -2.23
CA ALA A 428 0.59 -10.27 -0.93
C ALA A 428 -0.19 -8.95 -0.96
N HIS A 429 0.09 -8.08 -1.95
CA HIS A 429 -0.67 -6.87 -2.19
C HIS A 429 -2.09 -7.19 -2.67
N GLY A 430 -3.08 -6.42 -2.21
CA GLY A 430 -4.50 -6.69 -2.51
C GLY A 430 -4.85 -6.70 -4.00
N THR A 431 -4.18 -5.88 -4.81
CA THR A 431 -4.53 -5.65 -6.24
C THR A 431 -3.38 -5.76 -7.24
N MET A 432 -2.11 -5.81 -6.81
CA MET A 432 -0.96 -5.58 -7.72
C MET A 432 -0.75 -6.74 -8.70
N SER A 433 -1.13 -7.95 -8.30
CA SER A 433 -1.11 -9.15 -9.14
C SER A 433 -2.28 -9.22 -10.14
N ILE A 434 -3.28 -8.34 -10.02
CA ILE A 434 -4.48 -8.32 -10.86
C ILE A 434 -4.23 -7.45 -12.09
N GLU A 435 -4.25 -8.04 -13.28
CA GLU A 435 -3.97 -7.34 -14.55
C GLU A 435 -4.91 -6.15 -14.84
N SER A 436 -6.17 -6.22 -14.38
CA SER A 436 -7.14 -5.13 -14.56
C SER A 436 -6.91 -3.93 -13.63
N ALA A 437 -6.21 -4.12 -12.52
CA ALA A 437 -5.89 -3.07 -11.56
C ALA A 437 -4.57 -2.34 -11.91
N GLN A 438 -3.74 -2.92 -12.78
CA GLN A 438 -2.49 -2.31 -13.22
C GLN A 438 -2.72 -1.06 -14.07
N CYS A 439 -1.85 -0.08 -13.90
CA CYS A 439 -1.87 1.19 -14.60
C CYS A 439 -0.48 1.54 -15.15
N GLY A 440 -0.31 2.77 -15.60
CA GLY A 440 0.96 3.25 -16.11
C GLY A 440 1.46 2.51 -17.35
N SER A 441 2.76 2.61 -17.59
CA SER A 441 3.41 2.05 -18.78
C SER A 441 3.98 0.66 -18.55
N SER A 442 4.11 0.25 -17.28
CA SER A 442 4.63 -1.06 -16.90
C SER A 442 3.71 -2.19 -17.36
N ARG A 443 2.40 -1.94 -17.51
CA ARG A 443 1.38 -2.93 -17.92
C ARG A 443 1.74 -3.71 -19.20
N ALA A 444 2.47 -3.11 -20.13
CA ALA A 444 2.90 -3.79 -21.36
C ALA A 444 4.00 -4.85 -21.14
N PHE A 445 4.70 -4.80 -20.00
CA PHE A 445 5.87 -5.61 -19.69
C PHE A 445 5.72 -6.40 -18.38
N SER A 446 4.81 -5.99 -17.51
CA SER A 446 4.55 -6.59 -16.21
C SER A 446 4.05 -8.03 -16.35
N GLN A 447 4.55 -8.91 -15.49
CA GLN A 447 4.10 -10.28 -15.33
C GLN A 447 3.68 -10.49 -13.88
N ASN A 448 2.37 -10.63 -13.65
CA ASN A 448 1.77 -10.78 -12.31
C ASN A 448 2.20 -9.69 -11.31
N GLY A 449 2.25 -8.44 -11.75
CA GLY A 449 2.62 -7.31 -10.89
C GLY A 449 4.11 -7.16 -10.65
N THR A 450 4.96 -7.79 -11.47
CA THR A 450 6.43 -7.66 -11.37
C THR A 450 7.06 -7.36 -12.73
N VAL A 451 8.14 -6.57 -12.73
CA VAL A 451 8.86 -6.19 -13.96
C VAL A 451 10.36 -5.99 -13.70
N ASN A 452 11.20 -6.27 -14.69
CA ASN A 452 12.61 -5.89 -14.63
C ASN A 452 12.75 -4.40 -15.00
N GLY A 453 13.50 -3.63 -14.21
CA GLY A 453 13.58 -2.17 -14.37
C GLY A 453 14.00 -1.73 -15.78
N ALA A 454 15.08 -2.32 -16.31
CA ALA A 454 15.57 -2.03 -17.65
C ALA A 454 14.61 -2.46 -18.78
N GLN A 455 13.78 -3.48 -18.55
CA GLN A 455 12.76 -3.90 -19.51
C GLN A 455 11.60 -2.90 -19.57
N TRP A 456 11.24 -2.31 -18.44
CA TRP A 456 10.19 -1.31 -18.37
C TRP A 456 10.66 0.04 -18.93
N SER A 457 11.72 0.60 -18.34
CA SER A 457 12.28 1.90 -18.73
C SER A 457 13.72 2.02 -18.23
N SER A 458 14.70 1.96 -19.13
CA SER A 458 16.10 2.04 -18.72
C SER A 458 16.51 3.42 -18.25
N PHE A 459 17.11 3.50 -17.06
CA PHE A 459 17.77 4.70 -16.55
C PHE A 459 18.97 4.36 -15.67
N ALA A 460 19.94 5.28 -15.62
CA ALA A 460 21.13 5.15 -14.80
C ALA A 460 21.07 6.06 -13.57
N GLY A 461 21.84 5.69 -12.54
CA GLY A 461 21.96 6.46 -11.30
C GLY A 461 20.79 6.28 -10.33
N GLY A 462 20.10 5.13 -10.42
CA GLY A 462 19.06 4.73 -9.47
C GLY A 462 19.63 4.21 -8.15
N MET A 463 18.85 4.34 -7.08
CA MET A 463 19.19 3.85 -5.74
C MET A 463 19.22 2.32 -5.66
N GLN A 464 18.27 1.68 -6.36
CA GLN A 464 18.08 0.23 -6.38
C GLN A 464 19.34 -0.53 -6.85
N ASP A 465 19.84 -0.20 -8.05
CA ASP A 465 21.07 -0.78 -8.60
C ASP A 465 22.32 -0.46 -7.74
N PHE A 466 22.38 0.73 -7.13
CA PHE A 466 23.48 1.14 -6.26
C PHE A 466 23.58 0.24 -5.01
N ASN A 467 22.45 -0.06 -4.36
CA ASN A 467 22.42 -0.97 -3.21
C ASN A 467 23.06 -2.33 -3.55
N TYR A 468 22.61 -2.96 -4.63
CA TYR A 468 23.03 -4.30 -5.02
C TYR A 468 24.51 -4.38 -5.47
N LEU A 469 25.01 -3.33 -6.14
CA LEU A 469 26.35 -3.30 -6.72
C LEU A 469 27.42 -2.75 -5.77
N HIS A 470 27.05 -1.85 -4.86
CA HIS A 470 27.99 -1.25 -3.89
C HIS A 470 28.02 -1.98 -2.55
N THR A 471 26.95 -2.70 -2.19
CA THR A 471 26.81 -3.34 -0.88
C THR A 471 26.28 -4.78 -0.97
N ASN A 472 25.91 -5.34 0.19
CA ASN A 472 25.24 -6.63 0.28
C ASN A 472 23.72 -6.54 0.12
N CYS A 473 23.15 -5.33 0.08
CA CYS A 473 21.72 -5.12 0.17
C CYS A 473 21.01 -5.40 -1.17
N PHE A 474 19.97 -6.22 -1.10
CA PHE A 474 19.06 -6.49 -2.21
C PHE A 474 17.89 -5.53 -2.10
N GLU A 475 17.81 -4.56 -3.01
CA GLU A 475 16.74 -3.57 -3.04
C GLU A 475 15.82 -3.81 -4.24
N VAL A 476 14.51 -3.70 -4.01
CA VAL A 476 13.48 -3.67 -5.06
C VAL A 476 12.72 -2.35 -4.99
N THR A 477 12.28 -1.85 -6.13
CA THR A 477 11.46 -0.64 -6.21
C THR A 477 9.98 -1.04 -6.32
N VAL A 478 9.15 -0.54 -5.40
CA VAL A 478 7.72 -0.84 -5.32
C VAL A 478 6.92 0.40 -5.73
N GLU A 479 6.22 0.31 -6.86
CA GLU A 479 5.25 1.31 -7.31
C GLU A 479 3.88 0.99 -6.71
N LEU A 480 3.41 1.86 -5.81
CA LEU A 480 2.28 1.57 -4.92
C LEU A 480 0.90 1.91 -5.50
N GLY A 481 0.85 2.62 -6.61
CA GLY A 481 -0.42 3.09 -7.17
C GLY A 481 -0.25 4.15 -8.25
N CYS A 482 -1.29 4.30 -9.06
CA CYS A 482 -1.32 5.16 -10.25
C CYS A 482 -1.25 6.64 -9.89
N GLU A 483 -1.94 7.01 -8.81
CA GLU A 483 -1.97 8.37 -8.31
C GLU A 483 -0.78 8.59 -7.38
N ARG A 484 0.11 9.51 -7.76
CA ARG A 484 1.32 9.78 -6.98
C ARG A 484 1.01 10.40 -5.61
N PHE A 485 -0.06 11.19 -5.55
CA PHE A 485 -0.52 11.91 -4.37
C PHE A 485 -2.03 11.67 -4.18
N PRO A 486 -2.43 10.46 -3.72
CA PRO A 486 -3.84 10.13 -3.53
C PRO A 486 -4.49 11.01 -2.44
N PRO A 487 -5.81 11.22 -2.47
CA PRO A 487 -6.51 11.98 -1.43
C PRO A 487 -6.53 11.24 -0.08
N ASP A 488 -6.78 11.98 1.02
CA ASP A 488 -6.80 11.41 2.39
C ASP A 488 -7.76 10.21 2.52
N GLU A 489 -8.89 10.25 1.82
CA GLU A 489 -9.92 9.20 1.88
C GLU A 489 -9.44 7.83 1.37
N ASP A 490 -8.43 7.80 0.51
CA ASP A 490 -7.90 6.57 -0.08
C ASP A 490 -6.76 5.96 0.75
N LEU A 491 -6.24 6.67 1.77
CA LEU A 491 -5.08 6.24 2.55
C LEU A 491 -5.37 5.01 3.41
N LEU A 492 -6.59 4.89 3.96
CA LEU A 492 -7.01 3.72 4.74
C LEU A 492 -7.06 2.46 3.85
N THR A 493 -7.71 2.56 2.69
CA THR A 493 -7.78 1.45 1.73
C THR A 493 -6.39 1.07 1.25
N SER A 494 -5.56 2.06 0.92
CA SER A 494 -4.18 1.83 0.48
C SER A 494 -3.33 1.14 1.56
N TRP A 495 -3.53 1.48 2.84
CA TRP A 495 -2.91 0.77 3.95
C TRP A 495 -3.34 -0.69 4.00
N HIS A 496 -4.64 -0.98 3.96
CA HIS A 496 -5.15 -2.35 3.97
C HIS A 496 -4.64 -3.19 2.80
N GLU A 497 -4.50 -2.61 1.60
CA GLU A 497 -3.96 -3.32 0.44
C GLU A 497 -2.46 -3.63 0.55
N ASN A 498 -1.70 -2.87 1.35
CA ASN A 498 -0.23 -2.98 1.47
C ASN A 498 0.26 -3.62 2.77
N GLN A 499 -0.52 -3.59 3.85
CA GLN A 499 -0.09 -4.01 5.19
C GLN A 499 0.50 -5.42 5.19
N GLU A 500 -0.22 -6.40 4.61
CA GLU A 500 0.25 -7.79 4.53
C GLU A 500 1.51 -7.93 3.66
N ALA A 501 1.61 -7.16 2.58
CA ALA A 501 2.77 -7.16 1.69
C ALA A 501 4.03 -6.62 2.38
N LEU A 502 3.89 -5.54 3.16
CA LEU A 502 4.97 -4.98 3.97
C LEU A 502 5.48 -6.01 4.99
N ILE A 503 4.58 -6.64 5.75
CA ILE A 503 5.00 -7.63 6.75
C ILE A 503 5.64 -8.87 6.09
N LYS A 504 5.03 -9.43 5.04
CA LYS A 504 5.59 -10.59 4.33
C LYS A 504 6.95 -10.32 3.71
N PHE A 505 7.15 -9.13 3.15
CA PHE A 505 8.44 -8.77 2.58
C PHE A 505 9.52 -8.67 3.66
N ALA A 506 9.20 -8.09 4.82
CA ALA A 506 10.10 -8.07 5.96
C ALA A 506 10.44 -9.48 6.47
N GLU A 507 9.47 -10.40 6.51
CA GLU A 507 9.68 -11.79 6.95
C GLU A 507 10.68 -12.58 6.09
N LEU A 508 10.91 -12.18 4.83
CA LEU A 508 11.89 -12.82 3.96
C LEU A 508 13.32 -12.74 4.51
N VAL A 509 13.64 -11.69 5.28
CA VAL A 509 14.95 -11.54 5.93
C VAL A 509 15.02 -12.28 7.27
N SER A 510 13.88 -12.40 7.97
CA SER A 510 13.77 -13.00 9.31
C SER A 510 13.72 -14.54 9.32
N SER A 511 13.55 -15.16 8.16
CA SER A 511 13.33 -16.61 8.06
C SER A 511 14.59 -17.40 8.44
N ASP A 512 14.47 -18.33 9.41
CA ASP A 512 15.51 -19.30 9.77
C ASP A 512 15.75 -20.26 8.60
N TRP A 513 16.58 -19.88 7.63
CA TRP A 513 16.97 -20.78 6.55
C TRP A 513 17.99 -21.81 7.06
N THR A 514 17.52 -22.77 7.84
CA THR A 514 18.34 -23.92 8.26
C THR A 514 18.52 -24.88 7.08
N CYS A 515 19.74 -24.96 6.54
CA CYS A 515 20.12 -26.02 5.62
C CYS A 515 20.14 -27.35 6.40
N SER A 516 19.07 -28.14 6.34
CA SER A 516 19.05 -29.49 6.90
C SER A 516 19.61 -30.50 5.88
N PRO A 517 20.58 -31.37 6.22
CA PRO A 517 21.32 -32.16 5.22
C PRO A 517 20.58 -33.38 4.64
N THR A 518 19.31 -33.62 4.98
CA THR A 518 18.75 -34.99 4.90
C THR A 518 17.43 -35.17 4.17
N SER A 519 17.06 -34.36 3.17
CA SER A 519 15.88 -34.68 2.34
C SER A 519 16.07 -34.39 0.84
N ALA A 520 16.26 -35.50 0.13
CA ALA A 520 15.98 -35.78 -1.28
C ALA A 520 15.76 -34.61 -2.27
N PHE A 521 16.72 -34.51 -3.19
CA PHE A 521 16.65 -34.02 -4.57
C PHE A 521 15.24 -33.80 -5.15
N SER A 522 14.81 -32.52 -5.23
CA SER A 522 14.33 -31.87 -6.47
C SER A 522 13.80 -30.44 -6.23
N LEU A 523 13.36 -30.09 -5.01
CA LEU A 523 12.91 -28.71 -4.69
C LEU A 523 13.88 -27.90 -3.80
N CYS A 524 14.91 -28.55 -3.23
CA CYS A 524 15.82 -27.92 -2.27
C CYS A 524 16.92 -27.02 -2.92
N VAL A 525 17.06 -27.05 -4.25
CA VAL A 525 18.17 -26.39 -4.95
C VAL A 525 17.96 -24.88 -5.13
N CYS A 526 16.74 -24.39 -5.32
CA CYS A 526 16.50 -22.93 -5.41
C CYS A 526 16.65 -22.22 -4.07
N VAL A 527 16.32 -22.90 -2.97
CA VAL A 527 16.38 -22.34 -1.62
C VAL A 527 17.82 -22.33 -1.09
N CYS A 528 18.60 -23.40 -1.31
CA CYS A 528 20.00 -23.48 -0.88
C CYS A 528 20.93 -22.47 -1.59
N VAL A 529 20.65 -22.08 -2.84
CA VAL A 529 21.47 -21.09 -3.57
C VAL A 529 21.22 -19.68 -3.04
N CYS A 530 19.97 -19.36 -2.67
CA CYS A 530 19.62 -18.10 -2.03
C CYS A 530 20.35 -17.95 -0.68
N VAL A 531 20.35 -19.03 0.13
CA VAL A 531 21.12 -19.11 1.37
C VAL A 531 22.60 -18.96 1.09
N CYS A 532 23.21 -19.74 0.19
CA CYS A 532 24.64 -19.61 -0.10
C CYS A 532 25.04 -18.22 -0.61
N VAL A 533 24.23 -17.52 -1.42
CA VAL A 533 24.60 -16.18 -1.92
C VAL A 533 24.43 -15.10 -0.84
N LEU A 534 23.32 -15.15 -0.07
CA LEU A 534 23.13 -14.28 1.10
C LEU A 534 24.20 -14.57 2.17
N PHE A 535 24.48 -15.84 2.50
CA PHE A 535 25.54 -16.24 3.44
C PHE A 535 26.95 -15.91 2.95
N LEU A 536 27.28 -16.11 1.66
CA LEU A 536 28.61 -15.77 1.11
C LEU A 536 28.85 -14.25 1.07
N ARG A 537 27.79 -13.45 0.91
CA ARG A 537 27.86 -11.99 1.06
C ARG A 537 27.92 -11.57 2.55
N LEU A 538 27.18 -12.23 3.44
CA LEU A 538 27.20 -12.01 4.90
C LEU A 538 28.55 -12.40 5.56
N ILE A 539 29.19 -13.50 5.15
CA ILE A 539 30.51 -13.94 5.68
C ILE A 539 31.60 -12.87 5.50
N LYS A 540 31.49 -12.01 4.46
CA LYS A 540 32.44 -10.91 4.26
C LYS A 540 32.37 -9.84 5.36
N VAL A 541 31.26 -9.71 6.08
CA VAL A 541 31.10 -8.80 7.22
C VAL A 541 31.90 -9.28 8.43
N SER A 542 31.90 -10.59 8.71
CA SER A 542 32.57 -11.15 9.90
C SER A 542 34.10 -11.04 9.85
N ARG A 543 34.72 -11.18 8.66
CA ARG A 543 36.19 -11.09 8.51
C ARG A 543 36.75 -9.66 8.71
N ALA A 544 35.94 -8.62 8.53
CA ALA A 544 36.39 -7.24 8.73
C ALA A 544 36.37 -6.81 10.21
N SER A 545 35.53 -7.44 11.04
CA SER A 545 35.29 -7.02 12.42
C SER A 545 35.89 -7.96 13.48
N SER A 546 36.28 -9.20 13.13
CA SER A 546 36.76 -10.18 14.10
C SER A 546 37.97 -10.96 13.58
N LYS A 547 39.14 -10.75 14.20
CA LYS A 547 40.26 -11.71 14.15
C LYS A 547 39.81 -13.01 14.83
N MET A 548 39.33 -14.00 14.08
CA MET A 548 39.38 -15.39 14.57
C MET A 548 39.34 -16.43 13.44
N ARG A 549 40.16 -17.45 13.65
CA ARG A 549 40.43 -18.63 12.83
C ARG A 549 39.40 -19.70 13.19
N MET A 550 38.75 -20.30 12.20
CA MET A 550 38.05 -21.59 12.36
C MET A 550 38.59 -22.56 11.32
N GLU A 551 39.15 -23.65 11.83
CA GLU A 551 39.50 -24.85 11.07
C GLU A 551 38.24 -25.68 10.89
N THR A 552 37.83 -25.93 9.64
CA THR A 552 36.91 -27.03 9.32
C THR A 552 37.37 -27.75 8.06
N GLU A 553 37.72 -29.00 8.27
CA GLU A 553 38.12 -29.99 7.31
C GLU A 553 36.88 -30.49 6.56
N SER A 554 36.63 -29.99 5.35
CA SER A 554 35.78 -30.68 4.37
C SER A 554 36.12 -30.23 2.95
N ARG A 555 36.30 -31.21 2.06
CA ARG A 555 36.74 -31.03 0.67
C ARG A 555 35.71 -30.28 -0.16
N GLY A 556 35.82 -28.96 -0.19
CA GLY A 556 35.32 -28.08 -1.25
C GLY A 556 36.51 -27.37 -1.88
N HIS A 557 36.61 -27.35 -3.21
CA HIS A 557 37.69 -26.65 -3.90
C HIS A 557 37.58 -25.14 -3.68
N GLU A 558 38.31 -24.64 -2.70
CA GLU A 558 38.57 -23.22 -2.46
C GLU A 558 39.57 -22.74 -3.52
N TYR A 559 39.16 -21.83 -4.41
CA TYR A 559 40.12 -21.05 -5.20
C TYR A 559 40.52 -19.80 -4.39
N GLN A 560 41.59 -19.92 -3.61
CA GLN A 560 42.34 -18.78 -3.11
C GLN A 560 43.18 -18.20 -4.25
N SER A 561 43.12 -16.88 -4.46
CA SER A 561 44.10 -16.16 -5.28
C SER A 561 44.74 -15.06 -4.45
N GLU A 562 45.71 -15.42 -3.61
CA GLU A 562 46.83 -14.56 -3.25
C GLU A 562 48.11 -15.38 -3.39
N GLY A 563 49.11 -14.79 -4.07
CA GLY A 563 50.00 -15.50 -4.98
C GLY A 563 50.94 -16.55 -4.38
N TYR A 564 51.08 -17.67 -5.08
CA TYR A 564 52.31 -18.42 -5.31
C TYR A 564 52.19 -19.19 -6.64
N ALA A 565 53.33 -19.41 -7.31
CA ALA A 565 53.44 -19.87 -8.70
C ALA A 565 52.72 -21.22 -8.98
N THR A 566 51.97 -21.27 -10.08
CA THR A 566 51.31 -22.48 -10.60
C THR A 566 52.21 -23.23 -11.59
N THR A 567 52.70 -24.40 -11.19
CA THR A 567 53.11 -25.45 -12.14
C THR A 567 51.91 -26.34 -12.48
N LEU A 568 51.56 -26.39 -13.77
CA LEU A 568 50.52 -27.24 -14.36
C LEU A 568 50.97 -28.71 -14.49
N PRO A 569 50.14 -29.71 -14.16
CA PRO A 569 50.25 -31.03 -14.76
C PRO A 569 49.31 -31.15 -15.97
N GLN A 570 49.87 -31.59 -17.10
CA GLN A 570 49.15 -31.98 -18.31
C GLN A 570 48.28 -33.22 -18.06
N LEU A 571 47.00 -33.16 -18.41
CA LEU A 571 46.15 -34.35 -18.54
C LEU A 571 46.42 -35.02 -19.90
N LYS A 572 46.95 -36.25 -19.86
CA LYS A 572 46.97 -37.17 -21.01
C LYS A 572 45.56 -37.72 -21.23
N MET A 573 45.11 -37.68 -22.49
CA MET A 573 43.99 -38.50 -22.98
C MET A 573 44.48 -39.94 -23.16
N GLU A 574 43.82 -40.90 -22.51
CA GLU A 574 43.87 -42.31 -22.92
C GLU A 574 42.52 -42.70 -23.53
N THR A 575 42.59 -42.99 -24.82
CA THR A 575 41.58 -43.71 -25.60
C THR A 575 41.71 -45.20 -25.33
N THR A 576 40.62 -45.87 -24.97
CA THR A 576 40.50 -47.33 -25.15
C THR A 576 39.17 -47.66 -25.79
N GLY A 577 39.23 -48.07 -27.05
CA GLY A 577 38.17 -48.80 -27.70
C GLY A 577 38.36 -50.31 -27.53
N GLY A 578 37.25 -51.04 -27.67
CA GLY A 578 37.21 -52.40 -28.22
C GLY A 578 37.22 -53.57 -27.23
N SER A 579 36.03 -54.15 -27.02
CA SER A 579 35.69 -55.46 -27.58
C SER A 579 34.18 -55.57 -27.77
#